data_AF-A0A520JFW9-F1
#
_entry.id   AF-A0A520JFW9-F1
#
_cell.length_a   1.000
_cell.length_b   1.000
_cell.length_c   1.000
_cell.angle_alpha   90.00
_cell.angle_beta   90.00
_cell.angle_gamma   90.00
#
_symmetry.space_group_name_H-M   'P 1'
#
loop_
_entity.id
_entity.type
_entity.pdbx_description
1 polymer ?
#
loop_
_entity_poly.entity_id
_entity_poly.type
_entity_poly.pdbx_seq_one_letter_code
_entity_poly.pdbx_strand_id
1 'polypeptide(L)' 'MRIAIVTDAWSPQVNGVVRTLQAVRAELVKQGHDVLIVSPDLFYSMPCPTYPEIRLAFARTAAVGRMLAEFAPNAIH' A
#
# COMPACT_ATOMS: atom_id res chain seq x y z
N MET A 1 15.55 1.32 -7.90
CA MET A 1 14.83 2.60 -7.67
C MET A 1 13.98 2.44 -6.44
N ARG A 2 13.55 3.55 -5.83
CA ARG A 2 12.60 3.56 -4.71
C ARG A 2 11.19 3.78 -5.26
N ILE A 3 10.28 2.84 -5.05
CA ILE A 3 8.91 2.88 -5.58
C ILE A 3 7.96 2.78 -4.41
N ALA A 4 7.05 3.74 -4.28
CA ALA A 4 5.96 3.65 -3.30
C ALA A 4 4.70 3.14 -4.00
N ILE A 5 4.07 2.10 -3.46
CA ILE A 5 2.77 1.60 -3.89
C ILE A 5 1.77 1.93 -2.79
N VAL A 6 0.74 2.71 -3.13
CA VAL A 6 -0.33 3.10 -2.21
C VAL A 6 -1.59 2.35 -2.62
N THR A 7 -2.14 1.53 -1.72
CA THR A 7 -3.29 0.68 -2.02
C THR A 7 -4.26 0.66 -0.85
N ASP A 8 -5.55 0.57 -1.13
CA ASP A 8 -6.61 0.29 -0.15
C ASP A 8 -6.83 -1.22 0.06
N ALA A 9 -6.21 -2.05 -0.78
CA ALA A 9 -6.26 -3.51 -0.72
C ALA A 9 -4.87 -4.09 -0.49
N TRP A 10 -4.64 -4.65 0.71
CA TRP A 10 -3.41 -5.35 1.07
C TRP A 10 -3.69 -6.55 1.98
N SER A 11 -2.63 -7.30 2.32
CA SER A 11 -2.71 -8.41 3.28
C SER A 11 -3.31 -7.93 4.61
N PRO A 12 -4.24 -8.68 5.24
CA PRO A 12 -4.60 -10.08 5.02
C PRO A 12 -5.72 -10.34 3.99
N GLN A 13 -6.20 -9.33 3.27
CA GLN A 13 -7.29 -9.51 2.29
C GLN A 13 -6.85 -10.44 1.15
N VAL A 14 -7.74 -11.35 0.72
CA VAL A 14 -7.46 -12.26 -0.40
C VAL A 14 -8.35 -11.90 -1.57
N ASN A 15 -7.86 -11.04 -2.47
CA ASN A 15 -8.55 -10.68 -3.71
C ASN A 15 -7.56 -10.58 -4.88
N GLY A 16 -8.09 -10.33 -6.09
CA GLY A 16 -7.27 -10.21 -7.31
C GLY A 16 -6.26 -9.06 -7.25
N VAL A 17 -6.62 -7.93 -6.64
CA VAL A 17 -5.73 -6.75 -6.51
C VAL A 17 -4.53 -7.08 -5.62
N VAL A 18 -4.75 -7.66 -4.44
CA VAL A 18 -3.68 -8.04 -3.52
C VAL A 18 -2.71 -9.00 -4.18
N ARG A 19 -3.21 -10.01 -4.91
CA ARG A 19 -2.35 -10.97 -5.63
C ARG A 19 -1.50 -10.29 -6.70
N THR A 20 -2.10 -9.41 -7.50
CA THR A 20 -1.38 -8.66 -8.53
C THR A 20 -0.33 -7.74 -7.91
N LEU A 21 -0.66 -6.96 -6.88
CA LEU A 21 0.29 -6.06 -6.22
C LEU A 21 1.43 -6.82 -5.50
N GLN A 22 1.14 -7.99 -4.92
CA GLN A 22 2.17 -8.86 -4.36
C GLN A 22 3.12 -9.40 -5.44
N ALA A 23 2.58 -9.84 -6.59
CA ALA A 23 3.39 -10.28 -7.72
C ALA A 23 4.25 -9.14 -8.28
N VAL A 24 3.66 -7.95 -8.47
CA VAL A 24 4.38 -6.75 -8.91
C VAL A 24 5.50 -6.39 -7.92
N ARG A 25 5.20 -6.32 -6.61
CA ARG A 25 6.21 -6.08 -5.58
C ARG A 25 7.33 -7.10 -5.64
N ALA A 26 7.00 -8.39 -5.73
CA ALA A 26 7.99 -9.45 -5.79
C ALA A 26 8.92 -9.30 -7.00
N GLU A 27 8.36 -8.95 -8.16
CA GLU A 27 9.14 -8.76 -9.38
C GLU A 27 10.00 -7.49 -9.34
N LEU A 28 9.48 -6.37 -8.83
CA LEU A 28 10.25 -5.14 -8.63
C LEU A 28 11.42 -5.37 -7.65
N VAL A 29 11.19 -6.08 -6.55
CA VAL A 29 12.26 -6.41 -5.59
C VAL A 29 13.32 -7.31 -6.23
N LYS A 30 12.93 -8.31 -7.02
CA LYS A 30 13.88 -9.16 -7.77
C LYS A 30 14.74 -8.36 -8.74
N GLN A 31 14.19 -7.29 -9.32
CA GLN A 31 14.91 -6.37 -10.20
C GLN A 31 15.79 -5.36 -9.44
N GLY A 32 15.90 -5.48 -8.12
CA GLY A 32 16.74 -4.60 -7.28
C GLY A 32 16.10 -3.24 -6.99
N HIS A 33 14.77 -3.17 -6.96
CA HIS A 33 14.04 -1.97 -6.52
C HIS A 33 13.62 -2.08 -5.06
N ASP A 34 13.72 -0.97 -4.34
CA ASP A 34 13.16 -0.83 -3.01
C ASP A 34 11.69 -0.45 -3.16
N VAL A 35 10.81 -1.22 -2.54
CA VAL A 35 9.36 -1.03 -2.65
C VAL A 35 8.76 -0.77 -1.27
N LEU A 36 8.21 0.43 -1.08
CA LEU A 36 7.38 0.78 0.06
C LEU A 36 5.92 0.49 -0.26
N ILE A 37 5.23 -0.26 0.60
CA ILE A 37 3.78 -0.42 0.53
C ILE A 37 3.14 0.48 1.58
N VAL A 38 2.22 1.34 1.17
CA VAL A 38 1.35 2.11 2.05
C VAL A 38 -0.06 1.55 1.94
N SER A 39 -0.54 0.95 3.03
CA SER A 39 -1.80 0.21 3.06
C SER A 39 -2.61 0.48 4.33
N PRO A 40 -3.91 0.11 4.37
CA PRO A 40 -4.81 0.47 5.48
C PRO A 40 -4.42 -0.11 6.83
N ASP A 41 -3.67 -1.20 6.87
CA ASP A 41 -3.16 -1.84 8.08
C ASP A 41 -2.18 -0.96 8.86
N LEU A 42 -1.60 0.06 8.22
CA LEU A 42 -0.75 1.06 8.87
C LEU A 42 -1.54 2.14 9.61
N PHE A 43 -2.87 2.15 9.48
CA PHE A 43 -3.74 3.18 10.03
C PHE A 43 -4.93 2.58 10.79
N TYR A 44 -5.56 3.41 11.62
CA TYR A 44 -6.88 3.05 12.11
C TYR A 44 -7.83 2.90 10.91
N SER A 45 -8.57 1.80 10.86
CA SER A 45 -9.46 1.49 9.75
C SER A 45 -10.77 0.89 10.25
N MET A 46 -11.83 1.09 9.48
CA MET A 46 -13.13 0.45 9.71
C MET A 46 -13.57 -0.35 8.47
N PRO A 47 -14.38 -1.41 8.65
CA PRO A 47 -15.00 -2.08 7.51
C PRO A 47 -15.90 -1.09 6.75
N CYS A 48 -15.88 -1.13 5.41
CA CYS A 48 -16.79 -0.34 4.60
C CYS A 48 -18.25 -0.78 4.84
N PRO A 49 -19.21 0.14 5.01
CA PRO A 49 -20.60 -0.22 5.35
C PRO A 49 -21.27 -1.17 4.36
N THR A 50 -20.94 -1.06 3.08
CA THR A 50 -21.53 -1.88 2.00
C THR A 50 -20.65 -3.08 1.60
N TYR A 51 -19.37 -3.06 1.97
CA TYR A 51 -18.38 -4.10 1.64
C TYR A 51 -17.42 -4.32 2.83
N PRO A 52 -17.84 -5.08 3.87
CA PRO A 52 -17.09 -5.20 5.12
C PRO A 52 -15.67 -5.75 4.96
N GLU A 53 -15.41 -6.46 3.86
CA GLU A 53 -14.09 -6.95 3.45
C GLU A 53 -13.11 -5.85 3.01
N ILE A 54 -13.62 -4.67 2.66
CA ILE A 54 -12.82 -3.48 2.32
C ILE A 54 -12.58 -2.67 3.59
N ARG A 55 -11.31 -2.41 3.90
CA ARG A 55 -10.90 -1.62 5.07
C ARG A 55 -10.69 -0.17 4.65
N LEU A 56 -11.57 0.71 5.11
CA LEU A 56 -11.43 2.16 4.91
C LEU A 56 -10.42 2.71 5.92
N ALA A 57 -9.25 3.11 5.45
CA ALA A 57 -8.20 3.70 6.26
C ALA A 57 -8.51 5.16 6.60
N PHE A 58 -8.43 5.50 7.89
CA PHE A 58 -8.41 6.89 8.34
C PHE A 58 -6.98 7.44 8.30
N ALA A 59 -6.37 7.39 7.12
CA ALA A 59 -5.04 7.92 6.91
C ALA A 59 -5.07 9.46 6.96
N ARG A 60 -4.10 10.05 7.66
CA ARG A 60 -3.89 11.50 7.63
C ARG A 60 -2.90 11.83 6.53
N THR A 61 -3.18 12.87 5.74
CA THR A 61 -2.28 13.36 4.67
C THR A 61 -0.86 13.59 5.19
N ALA A 62 -0.71 14.13 6.41
CA ALA A 62 0.59 14.35 7.02
C ALA A 62 1.36 13.05 7.33
N ALA A 63 0.66 11.97 7.71
CA ALA A 63 1.29 10.68 8.00
C ALA A 63 1.80 10.02 6.72
N VAL A 64 0.96 9.96 5.68
CA VAL A 64 1.37 9.46 4.36
C VAL A 64 2.48 10.31 3.77
N GLY A 65 2.37 11.64 3.86
CA GLY A 65 3.39 12.59 3.39
C GLY A 65 4.73 12.39 4.09
N ARG A 66 4.75 12.14 5.40
CA ARG A 66 5.97 11.82 6.15
C ARG A 66 6.62 10.53 5.64
N MET A 67 5.84 9.46 5.48
CA MET A 67 6.36 8.19 4.96
C MET A 67 6.97 8.35 3.56
N LEU A 68 6.29 9.08 2.67
CA LEU A 68 6.79 9.36 1.33
C LEU A 68 8.04 10.25 1.36
N ALA A 69 8.10 11.24 2.25
CA ALA A 69 9.28 12.11 2.39
C ALA A 69 10.50 11.33 2.92
N GLU A 70 10.31 10.48 3.92
CA GLU A 70 11.37 9.64 4.52
C GLU A 70 11.87 8.59 3.51
N PHE A 71 10.97 7.97 2.76
CA PHE A 71 11.33 7.00 1.73
C PHE A 71 11.92 7.65 0.47
N ALA A 72 11.49 8.87 0.15
CA ALA A 72 11.87 9.64 -1.04
C ALA A 72 11.77 8.83 -2.36
N PRO A 73 10.56 8.35 -2.72
CA PRO A 73 10.36 7.51 -3.89
C PRO A 73 10.70 8.26 -5.18
N ASN A 74 11.22 7.51 -6.15
CA ASN A 74 11.37 7.96 -7.53
C ASN A 74 10.03 7.90 -8.30
N ALA A 75 9.11 7.02 -7.87
CA ALA A 75 7.78 6.87 -8.45
C ALA A 75 6.76 6.46 -7.39
N ILE A 76 5.52 6.93 -7.56
CA ILE A 76 4.36 6.56 -6.73
C ILE A 76 3.35 5.89 -7.64
N HIS A 77 2.91 4.70 -7.25
CA HIS A 77 1.86 3.91 -7.90
C HIS A 77 0.63 3.82 -7.01
#